data_AF-A0A1V2LY06-F1
#
_entry.id   AF-A0A1V2LY06-F1
#
_cell.length_a   1.000
_cell.length_b   1.000
_cell.length_c   1.000
_cell.angle_alpha   90.00
_cell.angle_beta   90.00
_cell.angle_gamma   90.00
#
_symmetry.space_group_name_H-M   'P 1'
#
loop_
_entity.id
_entity.type
_entity.pdbx_description
1 polymer ?
#
loop_
_entity_poly.entity_id
_entity_poly.type
_entity_poly.pdbx_seq_one_letter_code
_entity_poly.pdbx_strand_id
1 'polypeptide(L)' 'MIMHIPTEISAQIYMLKIIIITKIYVIFQPHTYSRTKAFLNEFATSLKAVQNVIITDIYAAREKNPGDIHYQKILYQL' A
#
# COMPACT_ATOMS: atom_id res chain seq x y z
N MET A 1 -1.36 -8.41 8.11
CA MET A 1 0.02 -8.86 7.88
C MET A 1 0.82 -7.66 7.40
N ILE A 2 1.97 -7.38 7.98
CA ILE A 2 2.74 -6.16 7.68
C ILE A 2 3.58 -6.45 6.44
N MET A 3 3.12 -6.03 5.26
CA MET A 3 3.86 -6.17 4.01
C MET A 3 4.30 -4.80 3.50
N HIS A 4 5.57 -4.72 3.14
CA HIS A 4 6.24 -3.46 2.75
C HIS A 4 6.90 -3.54 1.38
N ILE A 5 6.81 -4.70 0.72
CA ILE A 5 7.39 -4.95 -0.59
C ILE A 5 6.21 -5.10 -1.57
N PRO A 6 6.20 -4.38 -2.72
CA PRO A 6 5.07 -4.43 -3.65
C PRO A 6 4.75 -5.84 -4.19
N THR A 7 5.78 -6.65 -4.46
CA THR A 7 5.61 -8.03 -4.96
C THR A 7 4.88 -8.93 -3.97
N GLU A 8 5.20 -8.80 -2.69
CA GLU A 8 4.53 -9.48 -1.59
C GLU A 8 3.04 -9.10 -1.50
N ILE A 9 2.73 -7.80 -1.62
CA ILE A 9 1.36 -7.28 -1.62
C ILE A 9 0.56 -7.87 -2.78
N SER A 10 1.12 -7.87 -3.99
CA SER A 10 0.46 -8.43 -5.17
C SER A 10 0.17 -9.92 -5.02
N ALA A 11 1.14 -10.70 -4.53
CA ALA A 11 0.99 -12.14 -4.33
C ALA A 11 -0.13 -12.46 -3.33
N GLN A 12 -0.21 -11.70 -2.22
CA GLN A 12 -1.30 -11.87 -1.26
C GLN A 12 -2.66 -11.50 -1.80
N ILE A 13 -2.77 -10.37 -2.50
CA ILE A 13 -4.04 -9.96 -3.10
C ILE A 13 -4.53 -11.02 -4.10
N TYR A 14 -3.62 -11.57 -4.91
CA TYR A 14 -3.94 -12.66 -5.82
C TYR A 14 -4.48 -13.90 -5.08
N MET A 15 -3.78 -14.33 -4.02
CA MET A 15 -4.22 -15.48 -3.21
C MET A 15 -5.57 -15.21 -2.53
N LEU A 16 -5.78 -14.01 -1.97
CA LEU A 16 -7.04 -13.62 -1.33
C LEU A 16 -8.21 -13.66 -2.29
N LYS A 17 -8.02 -13.21 -3.55
CA LYS A 17 -9.06 -13.27 -4.58
C LYS A 17 -9.49 -14.69 -4.97
N ILE A 18 -8.60 -15.67 -4.81
CA ILE A 18 -8.92 -17.08 -5.09
C ILE A 18 -9.73 -17.69 -3.93
N ILE A 19 -9.40 -17.32 -2.70
CA ILE A 19 -9.96 -17.95 -1.49
C ILE A 19 -11.24 -17.27 -1.02
N ILE A 20 -11.32 -15.94 -1.16
CA ILE A 20 -12.40 -15.13 -0.61
C ILE A 20 -13.39 -14.78 -1.73
N ILE A 21 -14.62 -15.26 -1.58
CA ILE A 21 -15.73 -15.04 -2.53
C ILE A 21 -16.52 -13.76 -2.16
N THR A 22 -16.31 -13.23 -0.96
CA THR A 22 -16.96 -12.02 -0.44
C THR A 22 -16.08 -10.78 -0.62
N LYS A 23 -16.53 -9.62 -0.12
CA LYS A 23 -15.79 -8.37 -0.25
C LYS A 23 -14.45 -8.43 0.49
N ILE A 24 -13.36 -8.14 -0.23
CA ILE A 24 -12.02 -7.99 0.33
C ILE A 24 -11.81 -6.51 0.67
N TYR A 25 -11.33 -6.26 1.89
CA TYR A 25 -10.84 -4.97 2.36
C TYR A 25 -9.35 -5.07 2.67
N VAL A 26 -8.56 -4.16 2.12
CA VAL A 26 -7.13 -4.05 2.40
C VAL A 26 -6.86 -2.77 3.17
N ILE A 27 -6.24 -2.89 4.34
CA ILE A 27 -5.74 -1.76 5.11
C ILE A 27 -4.22 -1.72 4.94
N PHE A 28 -3.72 -0.68 4.27
CA PHE A 28 -2.31 -0.50 3.96
C PHE A 28 -1.72 0.67 4.75
N GLN A 29 -0.71 0.39 5.55
CA GLN A 29 0.10 1.41 6.22
C GLN A 29 1.48 1.47 5.55
N PRO A 30 1.80 2.55 4.82
CA PRO A 30 3.12 2.71 4.23
C PRO A 30 4.20 2.80 5.32
N HIS A 31 5.35 2.18 5.10
CA HIS A 31 6.47 2.17 6.05
C HIS A 31 7.62 3.01 5.54
N THR A 32 7.91 4.09 6.26
CA THR A 32 8.87 5.16 5.97
C THR A 32 8.55 6.00 4.72
N TYR A 33 9.00 7.25 4.73
CA TYR A 33 8.82 8.19 3.63
C TYR A 33 9.69 7.78 2.44
N SER A 34 10.94 7.38 2.70
CA SER A 34 11.89 6.98 1.66
C SER A 34 11.38 5.80 0.82
N ARG A 35 10.84 4.75 1.47
CA ARG A 35 10.32 3.58 0.75
C ARG A 35 9.01 3.91 0.04
N THR A 36 8.14 4.70 0.66
CA THR A 36 6.89 5.15 0.03
C THR A 36 7.18 5.94 -1.25
N LYS A 37 8.21 6.78 -1.25
CA LYS A 37 8.65 7.52 -2.44
C LYS A 37 9.26 6.60 -3.50
N ALA A 38 10.12 5.67 -3.07
CA ALA A 38 10.82 4.76 -3.99
C ALA A 38 9.88 3.78 -4.71
N PHE A 39 8.80 3.34 -4.05
CA PHE A 39 7.89 2.31 -4.56
C PHE A 39 6.46 2.83 -4.81
N LEU A 40 6.30 4.14 -5.02
CA LEU A 40 4.98 4.77 -5.10
C LEU A 40 4.08 4.11 -6.16
N ASN A 41 4.61 3.96 -7.38
CA ASN A 41 3.87 3.45 -8.52
C ASN A 41 3.58 1.95 -8.37
N GLU A 42 4.53 1.21 -7.81
CA GLU A 42 4.40 -0.23 -7.57
C GLU A 42 3.35 -0.48 -6.50
N PHE A 43 3.33 0.30 -5.41
CA PHE A 43 2.28 0.20 -4.39
C PHE A 43 0.90 0.49 -4.96
N ALA A 44 0.74 1.57 -5.75
CA ALA A 44 -0.52 1.89 -6.39
C ALA A 44 -0.98 0.75 -7.32
N THR A 45 -0.06 0.20 -8.12
CA THR A 45 -0.35 -0.91 -9.04
C THR A 45 -0.79 -2.18 -8.29
N SER A 46 -0.11 -2.54 -7.20
CA SER A 46 -0.50 -3.69 -6.38
C SER A 46 -1.88 -3.49 -5.74
N LEU A 47 -2.14 -2.31 -5.17
CA LEU A 47 -3.37 -2.01 -4.44
C LEU A 47 -4.59 -1.85 -5.36
N LYS A 48 -4.42 -1.40 -6.61
CA LYS A 48 -5.48 -1.35 -7.64
C LYS A 48 -6.19 -2.68 -7.87
N ALA A 49 -5.53 -3.78 -7.56
CA ALA A 49 -6.14 -5.09 -7.70
C ALA A 49 -7.30 -5.29 -6.68
N VAL A 50 -7.48 -4.47 -5.66
CA VAL A 50 -8.56 -4.59 -4.67
C VAL A 50 -9.52 -3.41 -4.75
N GLN A 51 -10.83 -3.68 -4.66
CA GLN A 51 -11.87 -2.65 -4.75
C GLN A 51 -11.97 -1.78 -3.48
N ASN A 52 -11.73 -2.35 -2.30
CA ASN A 52 -11.83 -1.62 -1.04
C ASN A 52 -10.45 -1.51 -0.39
N VAL A 53 -9.79 -0.38 -0.57
CA VAL A 53 -8.48 -0.09 0.02
C VAL A 53 -8.59 1.10 0.96
N ILE A 54 -8.06 0.94 2.17
CA ILE A 54 -7.90 2.00 3.16
C ILE A 54 -6.40 2.22 3.33
N ILE A 55 -5.94 3.45 3.11
CA ILE A 55 -4.53 3.80 3.27
C ILE A 55 -4.41 4.72 4.49
N THR A 56 -3.55 4.36 5.44
CA THR A 56 -3.27 5.18 6.63
C THR A 56 -2.06 6.09 6.41
N ASP A 57 -1.81 6.98 7.37
CA ASP A 57 -0.60 7.82 7.37
C ASP A 57 0.68 6.98 7.32
N ILE A 58 1.72 7.56 6.70
CA ILE A 58 3.03 6.94 6.59
C ILE A 58 3.62 6.76 7.99
N TYR A 59 3.95 5.52 8.36
CA TYR A 59 4.69 5.24 9.58
C TYR A 59 6.15 5.64 9.38
N ALA A 60 6.57 6.74 9.98
CA ALA A 60 7.88 7.36 9.73
C ALA A 60 9.09 6.51 10.16
N ALA A 61 8.94 5.57 11.10
CA ALA A 61 10.03 4.75 11.63
C ALA A 61 11.31 5.55 12.00
N ARG A 62 11.14 6.73 12.62
CA ARG A 62 12.21 7.71 12.98
C ARG A 62 12.77 8.54 11.83
N GLU A 63 12.27 8.42 10.60
CA GLU A 63 12.57 9.38 9.54
C GLU A 63 11.94 10.74 9.84
N LYS A 64 12.68 11.82 9.52
CA LYS A 64 12.07 13.15 9.45
C LYS A 64 11.21 13.21 8.20
N ASN A 65 9.99 13.74 8.35
CA ASN A 65 9.12 13.96 7.20
C ASN A 65 9.81 14.91 6.20
N PRO A 66 10.10 14.44 4.97
CA PRO A 66 10.74 15.27 3.95
C PRO A 66 9.79 16.33 3.36
N GLY A 67 8.48 16.23 3.60
CA GLY A 67 7.46 17.18 3.14
C GLY A 67 7.03 17.01 1.68
N ASP A 68 7.62 16.06 0.95
CA ASP A 68 7.37 15.83 -0.48
C ASP A 68 6.58 14.54 -0.79
N ILE A 69 6.30 13.72 0.23
CA ILE A 69 5.60 12.43 0.09
C ILE A 69 4.57 12.23 1.20
N HIS A 70 3.35 11.88 0.80
CA HIS A 70 2.21 11.63 1.67
C HIS A 70 1.44 10.41 1.18
N TYR A 71 0.71 9.74 2.06
CA TYR A 71 -0.11 8.57 1.72
C TYR A 71 -1.13 8.88 0.61
N GLN A 72 -1.62 10.12 0.54
CA GLN A 72 -2.54 10.61 -0.48
C GLN A 72 -1.99 10.43 -1.90
N LYS A 73 -0.67 10.48 -2.10
CA LYS A 73 -0.06 10.25 -3.42
C LYS A 73 -0.32 8.84 -3.93
N ILE A 74 -0.42 7.84 -3.05
CA ILE A 74 -0.84 6.48 -3.44
C ILE A 74 -2.33 6.48 -3.75
N LEU A 75 -3.15 7.10 -2.90
CA LEU A 75 -4.60 7.15 -3.06
C LEU A 75 -5.03 7.78 -4.39
N TYR A 76 -4.41 8.89 -4.80
CA TYR A 76 -4.70 9.56 -6.09
C TYR A 76 -4.33 8.72 -7.31
N GLN A 77 -3.53 7.66 -7.12
CA GLN A 77 -3.13 6.78 -8.20
C GLN A 77 -4.00 5.53 -8.30
N LEU A 78 -4.86 5.21 -7.32
CA LEU A 78 -5.79 4.07 -7.36
C LEU A 78 -6.94 4.32 -8.34
#